data_AF-A0A2D0KXH4-F1
#
_entry.id   AF-A0A2D0KXH4-F1
#
_cell.length_a   1.000
_cell.length_b   1.000
_cell.length_c   1.000
_cell.angle_alpha   90.00
_cell.angle_beta   90.00
_cell.angle_gamma   90.00
#
_symmetry.space_group_name_H-M   'P 1'
#
loop_
_entity.id
_entity.type
_entity.pdbx_description
1 polymer ?
#
loop_
_entity_poly.entity_id
_entity_poly.type
_entity_poly.pdbx_seq_one_letter_code
_entity_poly.pdbx_strand_id
1 'polypeptide(L)'
;MNWFDIAKDRMKVDGITYDKLAEHLGITRGAIGHWLNGRREPSIKEIAMILDFLGIKQVVLNSDGTISTLGEQASHAVNIEPNTLTKEQEELLSLFDSLPSEEAERFLRELRAKSAHFNAIFTEMLAKFGKKAR
;
A
#
# COMPACT_ATOMS: atom_id res chain seq x y z
N MET A 1 8.37 5.00 -3.93
CA MET A 1 8.33 5.31 -5.39
C MET A 1 7.88 6.75 -5.58
N ASN A 2 8.09 7.34 -6.75
CA ASN A 2 7.55 8.69 -6.99
C ASN A 2 6.05 8.62 -7.27
N TRP A 3 5.33 9.70 -6.98
CA TRP A 3 3.89 9.80 -7.24
C TRP A 3 3.53 9.54 -8.71
N PHE A 4 4.39 9.98 -9.64
CA PHE A 4 4.16 9.80 -11.06
C PHE A 4 4.35 8.35 -11.52
N ASP A 5 5.10 7.53 -10.78
CA ASP A 5 5.24 6.10 -11.09
C ASP A 5 3.93 5.38 -10.81
N ILE A 6 3.32 5.65 -9.64
CA ILE A 6 1.98 5.18 -9.28
C ILE A 6 0.95 5.65 -10.33
N ALA A 7 1.00 6.92 -10.71
CA ALA A 7 0.09 7.48 -11.71
C ALA A 7 0.24 6.78 -13.07
N LYS A 8 1.47 6.59 -13.57
CA LYS A 8 1.74 5.90 -14.84
C LYS A 8 1.26 4.45 -14.81
N ASP A 9 1.45 3.74 -13.70
CA ASP A 9 1.00 2.35 -13.61
C ASP A 9 -0.53 2.26 -13.58
N ARG A 10 -1.21 3.16 -12.86
CA ARG A 10 -2.67 3.23 -12.89
C ARG A 10 -3.21 3.59 -14.27
N MET A 11 -2.54 4.49 -14.98
CA MET A 11 -2.89 4.85 -16.37
C MET A 11 -2.77 3.66 -17.33
N LYS A 12 -1.76 2.80 -17.16
CA LYS A 12 -1.63 1.58 -17.98
C LYS A 12 -2.77 0.60 -17.70
N VAL A 13 -3.14 0.42 -16.43
CA VAL A 13 -4.23 -0.49 -16.02
C VAL A 13 -5.57 -0.01 -16.56
N ASP A 14 -5.86 1.29 -16.46
CA ASP A 14 -7.16 1.87 -16.84
C ASP A 14 -7.21 2.33 -18.31
N GLY A 15 -6.12 2.20 -19.07
CA GLY A 15 -6.04 2.66 -20.46
C GLY A 15 -6.20 4.18 -20.62
N ILE A 16 -5.74 4.95 -19.63
CA ILE A 16 -5.84 6.42 -19.60
C ILE A 16 -4.62 7.03 -20.29
N THR A 17 -4.87 7.95 -21.24
CA THR A 17 -3.82 8.64 -21.98
C THR A 17 -3.50 10.01 -21.38
N TYR A 18 -2.37 10.59 -21.79
CA TYR A 18 -1.96 11.93 -21.35
C TYR A 18 -2.94 12.99 -21.85
N ASP A 19 -3.53 12.77 -23.03
CA ASP A 19 -4.54 13.65 -23.62
C ASP A 19 -5.84 13.65 -22.78
N LYS A 20 -6.28 12.50 -22.27
CA LYS A 20 -7.45 12.40 -21.38
C LYS A 20 -7.24 13.14 -20.04
N LEU A 21 -6.05 13.01 -19.45
CA LEU A 21 -5.68 13.76 -18.24
C LEU A 21 -5.65 15.27 -18.49
N ALA A 22 -5.04 15.67 -19.61
CA ALA A 22 -4.93 17.06 -20.02
C ALA A 22 -6.32 17.69 -20.22
N GLU A 23 -7.20 17.01 -20.94
CA GLU A 23 -8.58 17.45 -21.20
C GLU A 23 -9.38 17.58 -19.90
N HIS A 24 -9.34 16.57 -19.03
CA HIS A 24 -10.12 16.58 -17.79
C HIS A 24 -9.65 17.65 -16.80
N LEU A 25 -8.34 17.87 -16.72
CA LEU A 25 -7.76 18.82 -15.77
C LEU A 25 -7.68 20.25 -16.31
N GLY A 26 -8.01 20.48 -17.59
CA GLY A 26 -7.85 21.78 -18.24
C GLY A 26 -6.38 22.20 -18.40
N ILE A 27 -5.48 21.23 -18.50
CA ILE A 27 -4.02 21.41 -18.52
C ILE A 27 -3.48 20.96 -19.87
N THR A 28 -2.40 21.58 -20.36
CA THR A 28 -1.80 21.15 -21.64
C THR A 28 -1.18 19.75 -21.54
N ARG A 29 -1.30 18.95 -22.61
CA ARG A 29 -0.63 17.63 -22.72
C ARG A 29 0.88 17.72 -22.43
N GLY A 30 1.52 18.81 -22.85
CA GLY A 30 2.95 19.05 -22.59
C GLY A 30 3.27 19.25 -21.10
N ALA A 31 2.40 19.93 -20.35
CA ALA A 31 2.57 20.08 -18.90
C ALA A 31 2.41 18.74 -18.16
N ILE A 32 1.38 17.95 -18.49
CA ILE A 32 1.21 16.59 -17.97
C ILE A 32 2.46 15.73 -18.29
N GLY A 33 2.97 15.82 -19.52
CA GLY A 33 4.20 15.12 -19.92
C GLY A 33 5.44 15.57 -19.14
N HIS A 34 5.58 16.85 -18.82
CA HIS A 34 6.69 17.33 -17.99
C HIS A 34 6.60 16.80 -16.56
N TRP A 35 5.40 16.69 -16.00
CA TRP A 35 5.19 16.17 -14.64
C TRP A 35 5.42 14.66 -14.55
N LEU A 36 4.81 13.87 -15.45
CA LEU A 36 4.91 12.41 -15.40
C LEU A 36 6.30 11.85 -15.75
N ASN A 37 7.17 12.70 -16.33
CA ASN A 37 8.57 12.41 -16.60
C ASN A 37 9.54 13.04 -15.59
N GLY A 38 9.05 13.69 -14.54
CA GLY A 38 9.88 14.32 -13.50
C GLY A 38 10.71 15.51 -13.99
N ARG A 39 10.36 16.15 -15.12
CA ARG A 39 11.07 17.33 -15.64
C ARG A 39 10.65 18.63 -14.95
N ARG A 40 9.45 18.63 -14.39
CA ARG A 40 8.90 19.72 -13.58
C ARG A 40 8.16 19.13 -12.39
N GLU A 41 8.25 19.79 -11.26
CA GLU A 41 7.47 19.43 -10.08
C GLU A 41 6.12 20.16 -10.12
N PRO A 42 5.00 19.42 -10.14
CA PRO A 42 3.70 19.99 -9.85
C PRO A 42 3.55 20.29 -8.36
N SER A 43 2.62 21.16 -8.02
CA SER A 43 2.15 21.39 -6.67
C SER A 43 1.43 20.15 -6.10
N ILE A 44 1.35 20.05 -4.77
CA ILE A 44 0.60 18.98 -4.08
C ILE A 44 -0.86 18.94 -4.53
N LYS A 45 -1.47 20.10 -4.83
CA LYS A 45 -2.84 20.18 -5.34
C LYS A 45 -2.98 19.52 -6.71
N GLU A 46 -2.04 19.77 -7.61
CA GLU A 46 -2.03 19.16 -8.95
C GLU A 46 -1.79 17.64 -8.88
N ILE A 47 -0.89 17.20 -8.00
CA ILE A 47 -0.69 15.77 -7.71
C ILE A 47 -2.00 15.15 -7.23
N ALA A 48 -2.67 15.78 -6.26
CA ALA A 48 -3.95 15.28 -5.73
C ALA A 48 -5.04 15.20 -6.81
N MET A 49 -5.15 16.19 -7.70
CA MET A 49 -6.12 16.16 -8.80
C MET A 49 -5.86 15.01 -9.78
N ILE A 50 -4.60 14.76 -10.12
CA ILE A 50 -4.22 13.64 -11.01
C ILE A 50 -4.55 12.31 -10.32
N LEU A 51 -4.18 12.14 -9.05
CA LEU A 51 -4.46 10.92 -8.30
C LEU A 51 -5.97 10.66 -8.16
N ASP A 52 -6.75 11.69 -7.86
CA ASP A 52 -8.21 11.58 -7.74
C ASP A 52 -8.86 11.15 -9.06
N PHE A 53 -8.43 11.75 -10.17
CA PHE A 53 -8.90 11.37 -11.51
C PHE A 53 -8.58 9.91 -11.86
N LEU A 54 -7.41 9.43 -11.42
CA LEU A 54 -6.99 8.04 -11.61
C LEU A 54 -7.63 7.07 -10.60
N GLY A 55 -8.53 7.55 -9.73
CA GLY A 55 -9.23 6.74 -8.73
C GLY A 55 -8.42 6.44 -7.47
N ILE A 56 -7.27 7.10 -7.29
CA ILE A 56 -6.40 6.92 -6.12
C ILE A 56 -6.83 7.92 -5.05
N LYS A 57 -7.65 7.45 -4.11
CA LYS A 57 -8.25 8.31 -3.08
C LYS A 57 -7.30 8.67 -1.94
N GLN A 58 -6.33 7.80 -1.63
CA GLN A 58 -5.41 7.99 -0.51
C GLN A 58 -4.03 7.44 -0.85
N VAL A 59 -3.01 8.16 -0.40
CA VAL A 59 -1.61 7.78 -0.49
C VAL A 59 -0.86 8.24 0.75
N VAL A 60 0.24 7.57 1.09
CA VAL A 60 1.13 7.97 2.19
C VAL A 60 2.30 8.76 1.62
N LEU A 61 2.50 9.99 2.08
CA LEU A 61 3.68 10.80 1.76
C LEU A 61 4.76 10.54 2.82
N ASN A 62 5.90 10.02 2.38
CA ASN A 62 7.04 9.72 3.25
C ASN A 62 7.97 10.94 3.37
N SER A 63 8.73 11.01 4.46
CA SER A 63 9.68 12.12 4.72
C SER A 63 10.82 12.22 3.71
N ASP A 64 11.07 11.17 2.93
CA ASP A 64 12.07 11.14 1.85
C ASP A 64 11.52 11.66 0.50
N GLY A 65 10.28 12.17 0.48
CA GLY A 65 9.62 12.68 -0.71
C GLY A 65 8.98 11.60 -1.58
N THR A 66 9.04 10.33 -1.19
CA THR A 66 8.38 9.25 -1.90
C THR A 66 6.92 9.10 -1.47
N ILE A 67 6.13 8.47 -2.34
CA ILE A 67 4.75 8.10 -2.06
C ILE A 67 4.63 6.57 -2.03
N SER A 68 3.83 6.07 -1.10
CA SER A 68 3.42 4.67 -1.00
C SER A 68 1.91 4.55 -1.20
N THR A 69 1.48 3.55 -1.99
CA THR A 69 0.08 3.17 -2.03
C THR A 69 -0.28 2.37 -0.78
N LEU A 70 -1.52 2.50 -0.29
CA LEU A 70 -1.98 1.73 0.87
C LEU A 70 -1.88 0.20 0.65
N GLY A 71 -1.80 -0.24 -0.61
CA GLY A 71 -1.65 -1.65 -1.03
C GLY A 71 -0.22 -2.17 -1.10
N GLU A 72 0.81 -1.34 -1.22
CA GLU A 72 2.22 -1.80 -1.22
C GLU A 72 2.82 -1.96 0.16
N GLN A 73 2.13 -1.45 1.18
CA GLN A 73 2.34 -1.91 2.55
C GLN A 73 1.65 -3.26 2.79
N ALA A 74 0.76 -3.76 1.92
CA ALA A 74 0.02 -5.00 2.17
C ALA A 74 0.84 -6.29 1.98
N SER A 75 2.09 -6.23 1.48
CA SER A 75 3.01 -7.36 1.60
C SER A 75 3.62 -7.49 3.00
N HIS A 76 3.46 -6.47 3.88
CA HIS A 76 3.85 -6.54 5.29
C HIS A 76 2.89 -5.86 6.31
N ALA A 77 1.69 -5.43 5.92
CA ALA A 77 0.71 -4.80 6.78
C ALA A 77 -0.69 -5.39 6.52
N VAL A 78 -1.12 -6.16 7.52
CA VAL A 78 -2.49 -6.42 8.01
C VAL A 78 -3.63 -5.77 7.19
N ASN A 79 -4.59 -6.61 6.78
CA ASN A 79 -5.92 -6.27 6.28
C ASN A 79 -6.46 -4.93 6.83
N ILE A 80 -6.71 -3.98 5.94
CA ILE A 80 -7.56 -2.82 6.23
C ILE A 80 -8.96 -3.14 5.71
N GLU A 81 -9.63 -4.06 6.41
CA GLU A 81 -11.05 -3.87 6.70
C GLU A 81 -11.14 -2.68 7.68
N PRO A 82 -12.22 -1.88 7.68
CA PRO A 82 -12.33 -0.68 8.50
C PRO A 82 -12.27 -0.98 10.00
N ASN A 83 -11.07 -1.12 10.58
CA ASN A 83 -10.71 -1.05 12.00
C ASN A 83 -11.66 -1.71 13.03
N THR A 84 -12.54 -2.63 12.61
CA THR A 84 -13.40 -3.42 13.49
C THR A 84 -12.68 -4.72 13.77
N LEU A 85 -12.17 -4.84 14.99
CA LEU A 85 -11.66 -6.09 15.51
C LEU A 85 -12.76 -7.16 15.37
N THR A 86 -12.39 -8.36 14.94
CA THR A 86 -13.32 -9.49 15.06
C THR A 86 -13.58 -9.76 16.55
N LYS A 87 -14.71 -10.40 16.87
CA LYS A 87 -15.03 -10.76 18.27
C LYS A 87 -13.90 -11.53 18.96
N GLU A 88 -13.21 -12.39 18.21
CA GLU A 88 -12.05 -13.16 18.68
C GLU A 88 -10.83 -12.27 18.95
N GLN A 89 -10.62 -11.22 18.14
CA GLN A 89 -9.54 -10.26 18.36
C GLN A 89 -9.80 -9.36 19.57
N GLU A 90 -11.06 -8.97 19.81
CA GLU A 90 -11.46 -8.24 21.02
C GLU A 90 -11.24 -9.09 22.29
N GLU A 91 -11.66 -10.36 22.24
CA GLU A 91 -11.46 -11.31 23.33
C GLU A 91 -9.97 -11.49 23.65
N LEU A 92 -9.14 -11.68 22.61
CA LEU A 92 -7.69 -11.79 22.75
C LEU A 92 -7.08 -10.58 23.47
N LEU A 93 -7.49 -9.35 23.09
CA LEU A 93 -7.00 -8.13 23.71
C LEU A 93 -7.45 -8.04 25.17
N SER A 94 -8.71 -8.38 25.47
CA SER A 94 -9.21 -8.38 26.84
C SER A 94 -8.46 -9.36 27.75
N LEU A 95 -8.13 -10.55 27.23
CA LEU A 95 -7.35 -11.55 27.95
C LEU A 95 -5.92 -11.05 28.13
N PHE A 96 -5.31 -10.48 27.09
CA PHE A 96 -3.96 -9.95 27.13
C PHE A 96 -3.80 -8.85 28.19
N ASP A 97 -4.73 -7.90 28.25
CA ASP A 97 -4.70 -6.79 29.22
C ASP A 97 -4.91 -7.26 30.67
N SER A 98 -5.49 -8.45 30.86
CA SER A 98 -5.67 -9.06 32.19
C SER A 98 -4.45 -9.86 32.68
N LEU A 99 -3.46 -10.11 31.82
CA LEU A 99 -2.27 -10.87 32.16
C LEU A 99 -1.21 -9.99 32.88
N PRO A 100 -0.47 -10.55 33.85
CA PRO A 100 0.76 -9.92 34.36
C PRO A 100 1.77 -9.71 33.23
N SER A 101 2.61 -8.68 33.32
CA SER A 101 3.54 -8.30 32.26
C SER A 101 4.48 -9.42 31.82
N GLU A 102 4.96 -10.27 32.75
CA GLU A 102 5.81 -11.42 32.42
C GLU A 102 5.10 -12.49 31.57
N GLU A 103 3.82 -12.73 31.87
CA GLU A 103 2.98 -13.70 31.17
C GLU A 103 2.56 -13.18 29.79
N ALA A 104 2.20 -11.89 29.72
CA ALA A 104 1.91 -11.19 28.47
C ALA A 104 3.12 -11.25 27.50
N GLU A 105 4.33 -11.00 28.00
CA GLU A 105 5.55 -11.12 27.20
C GLU A 105 5.83 -12.56 26.76
N ARG A 106 5.63 -13.55 27.63
CA ARG A 106 5.79 -14.97 27.28
C ARG A 106 4.84 -15.35 26.15
N PHE A 107 3.59 -14.95 26.26
CA PHE A 107 2.58 -15.19 25.25
C PHE A 107 2.93 -14.55 23.90
N LEU A 108 3.43 -13.30 23.88
CA LEU A 108 3.90 -12.66 22.64
C LEU A 108 5.07 -13.39 22.00
N ARG A 109 6.01 -13.94 22.79
CA ARG A 109 7.12 -14.74 22.25
C ARG A 109 6.61 -16.00 21.55
N GLU A 110 5.65 -16.70 22.17
CA GLU A 110 5.04 -17.90 21.59
C GLU A 110 4.28 -17.59 20.31
N LEU A 111 3.47 -16.53 20.30
CA LEU A 111 2.75 -16.09 19.10
C LEU A 111 3.69 -15.71 17.96
N ARG A 112 4.79 -15.02 18.25
CA ARG A 112 5.82 -14.69 17.24
C ARG A 112 6.47 -15.93 16.66
N ALA A 113 6.85 -16.89 17.51
CA ALA A 113 7.44 -18.15 17.04
C ALA A 113 6.46 -18.92 16.14
N LYS A 114 5.19 -19.00 16.54
CA LYS A 114 4.14 -19.65 15.74
C LYS A 114 3.90 -18.92 14.41
N SER A 115 3.80 -17.59 14.42
CA SER A 115 3.64 -16.77 13.21
C SER A 115 4.83 -16.95 12.25
N ALA A 116 6.06 -16.92 12.75
CA ALA A 116 7.27 -17.13 11.96
C ALA A 116 7.28 -18.51 11.28
N HIS A 117 6.89 -19.57 12.00
CA HIS A 117 6.77 -20.92 11.45
C HIS A 117 5.80 -20.98 10.26
N PHE A 118 4.59 -20.42 10.40
CA PHE A 118 3.62 -20.40 9.30
C PHE A 118 4.06 -19.53 8.12
N ASN A 119 4.69 -18.38 8.39
CA ASN A 119 5.23 -17.51 7.34
C ASN A 119 6.35 -18.22 6.54
N ALA A 120 7.18 -19.02 7.21
CA ALA A 120 8.21 -19.82 6.55
C ALA A 120 7.59 -20.90 5.65
N ILE A 121 6.57 -21.63 6.13
CA ILE A 121 5.82 -22.60 5.31
C ILE A 121 5.19 -21.93 4.09
N PHE A 122 4.58 -20.76 4.28
CA PHE A 122 3.93 -20.03 3.20
C PHE A 122 4.95 -19.53 2.16
N THR A 123 6.12 -19.07 2.62
CA THR A 123 7.23 -18.64 1.76
C THR A 123 7.75 -19.82 0.93
N GLU A 124 7.94 -21.00 1.53
CA GLU A 124 8.30 -22.22 0.80
C GLU A 124 7.22 -22.64 -0.21
N MET A 125 5.94 -22.51 0.16
CA MET A 125 4.80 -22.80 -0.70
C MET A 125 4.81 -21.88 -1.95
N LEU A 126 4.93 -20.57 -1.76
CA LEU A 126 5.03 -19.60 -2.86
C LEU A 126 6.27 -19.84 -3.73
N ALA A 127 7.41 -20.15 -3.13
CA ALA A 127 8.64 -20.43 -3.86
C ALA A 127 8.53 -21.69 -4.75
N LYS A 128 7.71 -22.67 -4.38
CA LYS A 128 7.42 -23.86 -5.19
C LYS A 128 6.39 -23.58 -6.29
N PHE A 129 5.37 -22.77 -6.04
CA PHE A 129 4.39 -22.38 -7.06
C PHE A 129 4.94 -21.38 -8.09
N GLY A 130 5.91 -20.53 -7.73
CA GLY A 130 6.59 -19.62 -8.66
C GLY A 130 7.58 -20.28 -9.63
N LYS A 131 7.92 -21.57 -9.44
CA LYS A 131 8.88 -22.31 -10.27
C LYS A 131 8.25 -23.18 -11.37
N LYS A 132 6.92 -23.15 -11.54
CA LYS A 132 6.21 -23.98 -12.53
C LYS A 132 5.79 -23.25 -13.81
N ALA A 133 6.51 -22.18 -14.16
CA ALA A 133 6.38 -21.49 -15.44
C ALA A 133 7.70 -21.57 -16.22
N ARG A 134 8.00 -22.74 -16.79
CA ARG A 134 8.90 -22.91 -17.94
C ARG A 134 8.66 -24.26 -18.60
#